data_AF-A0A1C5F3B5-F1
#
_entry.id   AF-A0A1C5F3B5-F1
#
_cell.length_a   1.000
_cell.length_b   1.000
_cell.length_c   1.000
_cell.angle_alpha   90.00
_cell.angle_beta   90.00
_cell.angle_gamma   90.00
#
_symmetry.space_group_name_H-M   'P 1'
#
loop_
_entity.id
_entity.type
_entity.pdbx_description
1 polymer ?
#
loop_
_entity_poly.entity_id
_entity_poly.type
_entity_poly.pdbx_seq_one_letter_code
_entity_poly.pdbx_strand_id
1 'polypeptide(L)' 'IAGLDGRYSCGVCGWVNHHSEGHRPLPRAEDDIDHVAARTDDNRLS' A
#
# COMPACT_ATOMS: atom_id res chain seq x y z
N ILE A 1 -17.98 -4.71 6.33
CA ILE A 1 -16.84 -4.34 5.47
C ILE A 1 -15.89 -5.52 5.46
N ALA A 2 -15.60 -6.05 4.27
CA ALA A 2 -14.53 -7.02 4.07
C ALA A 2 -13.35 -6.26 3.49
N GLY A 3 -12.18 -6.50 4.05
CA GLY A 3 -10.95 -5.77 3.74
C GLY A 3 -10.58 -5.56 2.28
N LEU A 4 -10.01 -4.40 1.96
CA LEU A 4 -9.25 -4.24 0.72
C LEU A 4 -8.01 -5.14 0.82
N ASP A 5 -7.79 -5.97 -0.18
CA ASP A 5 -6.62 -6.83 -0.26
C ASP A 5 -6.36 -7.79 0.91
N GLY A 6 -7.43 -8.29 1.53
CA GLY A 6 -7.31 -9.23 2.66
C GLY A 6 -6.87 -8.58 3.97
N ARG A 7 -7.01 -7.24 4.08
CA ARG A 7 -6.70 -6.44 5.28
C ARG A 7 -7.96 -6.04 6.04
N TYR A 8 -8.06 -6.36 7.31
CA TYR A 8 -9.27 -6.08 8.07
C TYR A 8 -9.57 -4.57 8.20
N SER A 9 -10.81 -4.18 7.91
CA SER A 9 -11.32 -2.83 8.13
C SER A 9 -12.67 -2.85 8.85
N CYS A 10 -12.74 -2.16 9.99
CA CYS A 10 -13.96 -2.05 10.77
C CYS A 10 -14.86 -0.95 10.19
N GLY A 11 -16.04 -1.32 9.68
CA GLY A 11 -17.00 -0.36 9.14
C GLY A 11 -17.73 0.49 10.17
N VAL A 12 -17.52 0.27 11.47
CA VAL A 12 -18.21 0.98 12.55
C VAL A 12 -17.35 2.09 13.13
N CYS A 13 -16.06 1.83 13.37
CA CYS A 13 -15.14 2.81 13.96
C CYS A 13 -14.03 3.27 13.00
N GLY A 14 -13.97 2.73 11.78
CA GLY A 14 -12.95 3.09 10.79
C GLY A 14 -11.56 2.53 11.07
N TRP A 15 -11.37 1.77 12.16
CA TRP A 15 -10.09 1.16 12.47
C TRP A 15 -9.69 0.16 11.39
N VAL A 16 -8.42 0.23 10.99
CA VAL A 16 -7.79 -0.65 10.01
C VAL A 16 -6.55 -1.29 10.63
N ASN A 17 -6.34 -2.56 10.32
CA ASN A 17 -5.15 -3.28 10.76
C ASN A 17 -3.87 -2.74 10.10
N HIS A 18 -2.71 -3.06 10.67
CA HIS A 18 -1.46 -2.57 10.09
C HIS A 18 -1.25 -3.18 8.69
N HIS A 19 -0.62 -2.42 7.79
CA HIS A 19 -0.45 -2.84 6.39
C HIS A 19 0.40 -4.10 6.23
N SER A 20 1.09 -4.60 7.25
CA SER A 20 1.83 -5.87 7.18
C SER A 20 1.01 -7.08 7.61
N GLU A 21 -0.20 -6.89 8.13
CA GLU A 21 -0.99 -7.94 8.80
C GLU A 21 -2.04 -8.60 7.88
N GLY A 22 -2.08 -8.23 6.59
CA GLY A 22 -2.98 -8.83 5.61
C GLY A 22 -2.55 -10.25 5.21
N HIS A 23 -3.51 -11.08 4.80
CA HIS A 23 -3.23 -12.45 4.36
C HIS A 23 -2.60 -12.56 2.96
N ARG A 24 -2.58 -11.47 2.20
CA ARG A 24 -1.92 -11.41 0.90
C ARG A 24 -0.51 -10.81 1.02
N PRO A 25 0.44 -11.26 0.19
CA PRO A 25 1.76 -10.64 0.13
C PRO A 25 1.64 -9.15 -0.19
N LEU A 26 2.57 -8.37 0.34
CA LEU A 26 2.65 -6.95 0.03
C LEU A 26 3.02 -6.75 -1.45
N PRO A 27 2.43 -5.76 -2.15
CA PRO A 27 2.94 -5.31 -3.43
C PRO A 27 4.42 -4.95 -3.30
N ARG A 28 5.21 -5.32 -4.30
CA ARG A 28 6.62 -4.95 -4.36
C ARG A 28 6.77 -3.56 -4.95
N ALA A 29 7.97 -2.99 -4.86
CA ALA A 29 8.22 -1.66 -5.41
C ALA A 29 7.98 -1.61 -6.92
N GLU A 30 8.35 -2.66 -7.65
CA GLU A 30 8.13 -2.76 -9.10
C GLU A 30 6.67 -2.87 -9.52
N ASP A 31 5.76 -3.21 -8.59
CA ASP A 31 4.33 -3.29 -8.85
C ASP A 31 3.66 -1.91 -8.72
N ASP A 32 4.39 -0.89 -8.24
CA ASP A 32 3.91 0.49 -8.13
C ASP A 32 4.00 1.19 -9.50
N ILE A 33 2.89 1.80 -9.91
CA ILE A 33 2.79 2.54 -11.17
C ILE A 33 3.75 3.74 -11.17
N ASP A 34 3.98 4.34 -10.01
CA ASP A 34 4.87 5.48 -9.84
C ASP A 34 6.36 5.05 -9.81
N HIS A 35 6.65 3.74 -9.66
CA HIS A 35 8.02 3.22 -9.67
C HIS A 35 8.78 3.54 -10.96
N VAL A 36 8.06 3.54 -12.09
CA VAL A 36 8.65 3.83 -13.41
C VAL A 36 8.88 5.33 -13.58
N ALA A 37 7.98 6.16 -13.04
CA ALA A 37 8.10 7.62 -13.10
C ALA A 37 9.28 8.13 -12.25
N ALA A 38 9.48 7.56 -11.06
CA ALA A 38 10.58 7.91 -10.16
C ALA A 38 11.99 7.66 -10.73
N ARG A 39 12.16 6.76 -11.71
CA ARG A 39 13.44 6.55 -12.39
C ARG A 39 13.82 7.65 -13.38
N THR A 40 12.89 8.52 -13.73
CA THR A 40 13.14 9.62 -14.68
C THR A 40 13.37 10.95 -13.94
N ASP A 41 12.75 11.09 -12.77
CA ASP A 41 12.87 12.27 -11.92
C ASP A 41 13.61 11.89 -10.62
N ASP A 42 14.94 11.76 -10.69
CA ASP A 42 15.83 11.84 -9.52
C ASP A 42 15.68 13.24 -8.90
N ASN A 43 14.59 13.45 -8.18
CA ASN A 43 14.31 14.68 -7.47
C ASN A 43 15.23 14.76 -6.25
N ARG A 44 16.38 15.40 -6.46
CA ARG A 44 17.29 15.87 -5.41
C ARG A 44 16.50 16.75 -4.44
N LEU A 45 16.02 16.15 -3.35
CA LEU A 45 15.68 16.87 -2.13
C LEU A 45 16.95 17.58 -1.65
N SER A 46 17.07 18.84 -2.06
CA SER A 46 18.13 19.78 -1.70
C SER A 46 17.71 20.59 -0.50
#